data_AF-A0A969I428-F1
#
_entry.id   AF-A0A969I428-F1
#
_cell.length_a   1.000
_cell.length_b   1.000
_cell.length_c   1.000
_cell.angle_alpha   90.00
_cell.angle_beta   90.00
_cell.angle_gamma   90.00
#
_symmetry.space_group_name_H-M   'P 1'
#
loop_
_entity.id
_entity.type
_entity.pdbx_description
1 polymer ?
#
loop_
_entity_poly.entity_id
_entity_poly.type
_entity_poly.pdbx_seq_one_letter_code
_entity_poly.pdbx_strand_id
1 'polypeptide(L)'
;MALNYKRGSKFWLTEKGRLYNMAAYLDGNGGPSGSQSLRMALYKDSGGRPGSLVAQSGQLSIAANSGPRWVYFSGASQVALNPGAYWVMVHSGSANAVSRIAS
;
A
#
# COMPACT_ATOMS: atom_id res chain seq x y z
N MET A 1 7.09 -17.14 -12.09
CA MET A 1 6.48 -15.99 -12.77
C MET A 1 5.98 -15.01 -11.71
N ALA A 2 6.76 -13.99 -11.36
CA ALA A 2 6.41 -13.03 -10.32
C ALA A 2 5.44 -12.00 -10.91
N LEU A 3 4.18 -12.04 -10.48
CA LEU A 3 3.16 -11.11 -10.93
C LEU A 3 3.41 -9.74 -10.28
N ASN A 4 3.98 -8.82 -11.05
CA ASN A 4 4.11 -7.40 -10.71
C ASN A 4 2.71 -6.73 -10.64
N TYR A 5 1.94 -7.02 -9.61
CA TYR A 5 0.67 -6.37 -9.38
C TYR A 5 0.87 -5.00 -8.73
N LYS A 6 0.79 -3.92 -9.53
CA LYS A 6 0.41 -2.60 -9.01
C LYS A 6 -1.11 -2.62 -8.76
N ARG A 7 -1.57 -3.30 -7.71
CA ARG A 7 -2.98 -3.21 -7.28
C ARG A 7 -3.16 -1.92 -6.51
N GLY A 8 -3.49 -0.87 -7.25
CA GLY A 8 -4.08 0.34 -6.68
C GLY A 8 -5.59 0.15 -6.59
N SER A 9 -6.16 0.18 -5.39
CA SER A 9 -7.62 0.14 -5.23
C SER A 9 -8.17 1.56 -5.26
N LYS A 10 -9.03 1.84 -6.23
CA LYS A 10 -9.81 3.09 -6.26
C LYS A 10 -11.00 2.96 -5.32
N PHE A 11 -11.25 3.98 -4.52
CA PHE A 11 -12.41 4.05 -3.65
C PHE A 11 -13.05 5.44 -3.73
N TRP A 12 -14.37 5.49 -3.52
CA TRP A 12 -15.16 6.70 -3.58
C TRP A 12 -15.73 7.00 -2.20
N LEU A 13 -15.45 8.19 -1.67
CA LEU A 13 -16.11 8.71 -0.48
C LEU A 13 -17.28 9.59 -0.90
N THR A 14 -18.49 9.26 -0.44
CA THR A 14 -19.69 10.08 -0.62
C THR A 14 -19.78 11.21 0.41
N GLU A 15 -19.10 11.07 1.54
CA GLU A 15 -19.10 12.03 2.65
C GLU A 15 -17.69 12.25 3.22
N LYS A 16 -17.55 13.22 4.14
CA LYS A 16 -16.27 13.44 4.81
C LYS A 16 -15.93 12.23 5.68
N GLY A 17 -14.70 11.73 5.56
CA GLY A 17 -14.20 10.60 6.32
C GLY A 17 -12.87 10.91 6.99
N ARG A 18 -12.36 9.96 7.78
CA ARG A 18 -11.02 10.02 8.35
C ARG A 18 -10.29 8.73 8.05
N LEU A 19 -9.05 8.85 7.55
CA LEU A 19 -8.17 7.71 7.40
C LEU A 19 -7.62 7.30 8.78
N TYR A 20 -7.98 6.12 9.24
CA TYR A 20 -7.47 5.57 10.50
C TYR A 20 -6.23 4.71 10.28
N ASN A 21 -6.34 3.68 9.45
CA ASN A 21 -5.27 2.72 9.20
C ASN A 21 -5.28 2.28 7.73
N MET A 22 -4.11 1.91 7.23
CA MET A 22 -3.94 1.22 5.96
C MET A 22 -3.28 -0.13 6.20
N ALA A 23 -3.79 -1.16 5.56
CA ALA A 23 -3.24 -2.51 5.65
C ALA A 23 -3.22 -3.18 4.28
N ALA A 24 -2.25 -4.06 4.09
CA ALA A 24 -2.15 -4.93 2.92
C ALA A 24 -1.84 -6.36 3.37
N TYR A 25 -2.39 -7.35 2.66
CA TYR A 25 -2.10 -8.76 2.89
C TYR A 25 -0.88 -9.15 2.04
N LEU A 26 0.25 -9.38 2.69
CA LEU A 26 1.56 -9.52 2.05
C LEU A 26 2.27 -10.79 2.54
N ASP A 27 3.11 -11.37 1.70
CA ASP A 27 4.08 -12.40 2.07
C ASP A 27 5.47 -12.09 1.49
N GLY A 28 6.50 -12.75 2.05
CA GLY A 28 7.91 -12.56 1.69
C GLY A 28 8.46 -13.61 0.73
N ASN A 29 7.60 -14.34 0.01
CA ASN A 29 8.05 -15.45 -0.83
C ASN A 29 8.54 -15.00 -2.22
N GLY A 30 8.45 -13.71 -2.57
CA GLY A 30 8.76 -13.22 -3.92
C GLY A 30 10.23 -13.37 -4.35
N GLY A 31 11.17 -13.44 -3.41
CA GLY A 31 12.60 -13.62 -3.65
C GLY A 31 13.23 -14.53 -2.59
N PRO A 32 14.33 -15.25 -2.89
CA PRO A 32 14.87 -16.31 -2.03
C PRO A 32 15.54 -15.79 -0.75
N SER A 33 15.96 -14.52 -0.72
CA SER A 33 16.67 -13.92 0.41
C SER A 33 16.56 -12.39 0.43
N GLY A 34 16.91 -11.79 1.58
CA GLY A 34 16.91 -10.35 1.79
C GLY A 34 15.62 -9.81 2.40
N SER A 35 15.41 -8.50 2.29
CA SER A 35 14.18 -7.85 2.74
C SER A 35 13.74 -6.77 1.75
N GLN A 36 12.43 -6.55 1.65
CA GLN A 36 11.86 -5.51 0.82
C GLN A 36 11.14 -4.49 1.70
N SER A 37 11.58 -3.25 1.54
CA SER A 37 10.89 -2.11 2.14
C SER A 37 9.64 -1.75 1.36
N LEU A 38 8.56 -1.54 2.10
CA LEU A 38 7.23 -1.23 1.61
C LEU A 38 6.71 0.01 2.31
N ARG A 39 5.90 0.79 1.61
CA ARG A 39 5.10 1.87 2.18
C ARG A 39 3.76 1.93 1.48
N MET A 40 2.73 2.36 2.18
CA MET A 40 1.42 2.66 1.59
C MET A 40 1.30 4.16 1.36
N ALA A 41 0.66 4.53 0.26
CA ALA A 41 0.39 5.89 -0.10
C ALA A 41 -1.06 6.03 -0.55
N LEU A 42 -1.66 7.14 -0.17
CA LEU A 42 -3.01 7.52 -0.55
C LEU A 42 -2.95 8.72 -1.47
N TYR A 43 -3.53 8.60 -2.65
CA TYR A 43 -3.61 9.67 -3.63
C TYR A 43 -5.06 10.08 -3.87
N LYS A 44 -5.30 11.36 -4.15
CA LYS A 44 -6.59 11.81 -4.68
C LYS A 44 -6.65 11.47 -6.18
N ASP A 45 -7.82 11.08 -6.68
CA ASP A 45 -8.01 10.85 -8.11
C ASP A 45 -7.93 12.17 -8.89
N SER A 46 -7.25 12.11 -10.03
CA SER A 46 -7.17 13.19 -11.02
C SER A 46 -7.48 12.60 -12.40
N GLY A 47 -8.77 12.59 -12.77
CA GLY A 47 -9.21 12.12 -14.07
C GLY A 47 -9.02 10.62 -14.28
N GLY A 48 -9.30 9.80 -13.26
CA GLY A 48 -9.15 8.35 -13.34
C GLY A 48 -7.72 7.84 -13.12
N ARG A 49 -6.83 8.68 -12.61
CA ARG A 49 -5.43 8.34 -12.31
C ARG A 49 -5.04 8.85 -10.91
N PRO A 50 -4.04 8.24 -10.24
CA PRO A 50 -3.48 8.80 -9.02
C PRO A 50 -2.93 10.22 -9.26
N GLY A 51 -3.42 11.19 -8.50
CA GLY A 51 -3.05 12.61 -8.56
C GLY A 51 -2.20 13.02 -7.35
N SER A 52 -2.67 14.01 -6.58
CA SER A 52 -1.95 14.54 -5.42
C SER A 52 -1.86 13.53 -4.27
N LEU A 53 -0.69 13.43 -3.63
CA LEU A 53 -0.52 12.65 -2.40
C LEU A 53 -1.31 13.28 -1.24
N VAL A 54 -2.12 12.47 -0.58
CA VAL A 54 -3.00 12.87 0.53
C VAL A 54 -2.45 12.36 1.86
N ALA A 55 -1.99 11.12 1.89
CA ALA A 55 -1.40 10.50 3.07
C ALA A 55 -0.34 9.50 2.66
N GLN A 56 0.65 9.26 3.52
CA GLN A 56 1.64 8.21 3.32
C GLN A 56 1.93 7.55 4.68
N SER A 57 2.15 6.25 4.67
CA SER A 57 2.62 5.54 5.85
C SER A 57 4.13 5.67 6.04
N GLY A 58 4.60 5.25 7.22
CA GLY A 58 5.99 4.88 7.42
C GLY A 58 6.42 3.72 6.52
N GLN A 59 7.73 3.51 6.45
CA GLN A 59 8.34 2.40 5.74
C GLN A 59 8.38 1.17 6.65
N LEU A 60 7.99 0.02 6.11
CA LEU A 60 8.03 -1.27 6.79
C LEU A 60 8.82 -2.27 5.94
N SER A 61 9.64 -3.11 6.58
CA SER A 61 10.43 -4.12 5.87
C SER A 61 9.79 -5.51 6.02
N ILE A 62 9.65 -6.23 4.90
CA ILE A 62 9.24 -7.64 4.87
C ILE A 62 10.46 -8.48 4.52
N ALA A 63 10.82 -9.42 5.39
CA ALA A 63 11.91 -10.36 5.16
C ALA A 63 11.49 -11.49 4.22
N ALA A 64 12.46 -12.05 3.48
CA ALA A 64 12.24 -13.22 2.65
C ALA A 64 11.75 -14.42 3.50
N ASN A 65 10.92 -15.27 2.89
CA ASN A 65 10.28 -16.42 3.53
C ASN A 65 9.29 -16.06 4.65
N SER A 66 8.91 -14.79 4.79
CA SER A 66 7.81 -14.42 5.68
C SER A 66 6.51 -15.03 5.16
N GLY A 67 5.80 -15.74 6.04
CA GLY A 67 4.46 -16.25 5.74
C GLY A 67 3.45 -15.12 5.46
N PRO A 68 2.33 -15.43 4.78
CA PRO A 68 1.31 -14.45 4.45
C PRO A 68 0.64 -13.90 5.71
N ARG A 69 0.55 -12.57 5.81
CA ARG A 69 -0.04 -11.87 6.94
C ARG A 69 -0.61 -10.52 6.55
N TRP A 70 -1.56 -10.05 7.35
CA TRP A 70 -1.95 -8.65 7.33
C TRP A 70 -0.82 -7.79 7.87
N VAL A 71 -0.40 -6.82 7.08
CA VAL A 71 0.62 -5.84 7.42
C VAL A 71 -0.09 -4.51 7.58
N TYR A 72 -0.14 -4.01 8.81
CA TYR A 72 -0.69 -2.71 9.15
C TYR A 72 0.43 -1.67 9.08
N PHE A 73 0.23 -0.64 8.28
CA PHE A 73 1.20 0.42 8.08
C PHE A 73 0.86 1.60 9.00
N SER A 74 1.74 1.89 9.96
CA SER A 74 1.61 3.02 10.86
C SER A 74 2.03 4.34 10.20
N GLY A 75 1.60 5.47 10.76
CA GLY A 75 2.05 6.81 10.35
C GLY A 75 1.17 7.55 9.35
N ALA A 76 0.13 6.93 8.80
CA ALA A 76 -0.87 7.61 7.97
C ALA A 76 -2.09 8.14 8.77
N SER A 77 -2.02 8.05 10.10
CA SER A 77 -3.19 8.17 10.97
C SER A 77 -3.72 9.61 11.03
N GLN A 78 -5.04 9.71 10.91
CA GLN A 78 -5.90 10.88 11.14
C GLN A 78 -6.01 11.93 10.03
N VAL A 79 -5.63 11.61 8.79
CA VAL A 79 -5.90 12.51 7.65
C VAL A 79 -7.41 12.60 7.39
N ALA A 80 -7.96 13.81 7.45
CA ALA A 80 -9.33 14.08 7.07
C ALA A 80 -9.47 14.02 5.55
N LEU A 81 -10.44 13.26 5.07
CA LEU A 81 -10.74 13.07 3.66
C LEU A 81 -12.05 13.76 3.33
N ASN A 82 -12.03 14.62 2.33
CA ASN A 82 -13.26 15.17 1.77
C ASN A 82 -13.92 14.15 0.82
N PRO A 83 -15.23 14.29 0.51
CA PRO A 83 -15.88 13.49 -0.52
C PRO A 83 -15.09 13.52 -1.84
N GLY A 84 -15.04 12.39 -2.53
CA GLY A 84 -14.33 12.24 -3.80
C GLY A 84 -13.67 10.87 -3.95
N ALA A 85 -12.99 10.70 -5.08
CA ALA A 85 -12.30 9.46 -5.40
C ALA A 85 -10.82 9.52 -5.00
N TYR A 86 -10.31 8.37 -4.55
CA TYR A 86 -8.97 8.21 -4.04
C TYR A 86 -8.38 6.86 -4.46
N TRP A 87 -7.06 6.76 -4.44
CA TRP A 87 -6.28 5.58 -4.79
C TRP A 87 -5.42 5.16 -3.59
N VAL A 88 -5.61 3.93 -3.11
CA VAL A 88 -4.66 3.29 -2.19
C VAL A 88 -3.59 2.58 -3.01
N MET A 89 -2.32 2.90 -2.78
CA MET A 89 -1.19 2.34 -3.50
C MET A 89 -0.19 1.74 -2.52
N VAL A 90 0.36 0.56 -2.85
CA VAL A 90 1.51 -0.03 -2.16
C VAL A 90 2.75 0.24 -2.99
N HIS A 91 3.73 0.94 -2.41
CA HIS A 91 5.01 1.21 -3.03
C HIS A 91 6.04 0.28 -2.40
N SER A 92 6.61 -0.62 -3.20
CA SER A 92 7.72 -1.48 -2.80
C SER A 92 9.03 -0.92 -3.35
N GLY A 93 10.07 -0.88 -2.52
CA GLY A 93 11.42 -0.49 -2.92
C GLY A 93 12.07 -1.53 -3.84
N SER A 94 13.14 -1.15 -4.51
CA SER A 94 13.84 -1.95 -5.53
C SER A 94 14.52 -3.24 -5.03
N ALA A 95 14.48 -3.55 -3.74
CA ALA A 95 15.21 -4.70 -3.20
C ALA A 95 14.48 -6.03 -3.50
N ASN A 96 15.11 -6.83 -4.38
CA ASN A 96 14.98 -8.28 -4.54
C ASN A 96 13.58 -8.88 -4.82
N ALA A 97 12.57 -8.06 -5.12
CA ALA A 97 11.20 -8.51 -5.41
C ALA A 97 10.61 -9.47 -4.35
N VAL A 98 10.98 -9.27 -3.07
CA VAL A 98 10.69 -10.21 -1.98
C VAL A 98 9.22 -10.22 -1.56
N SER A 99 8.54 -9.08 -1.60
CA SER A 99 7.15 -8.93 -1.20
C SER A 99 6.19 -9.22 -2.35
N ARG A 100 5.16 -10.03 -2.06
CA ARG A 100 4.03 -10.28 -2.97
C ARG A 100 2.71 -10.08 -2.23
N ILE A 101 1.68 -9.69 -2.98
CA ILE A 101 0.30 -9.72 -2.47
C ILE A 101 -0.10 -11.18 -2.39
N ALA A 102 -0.33 -11.69 -1.18
CA ALA A 102 -0.79 -13.05 -0.99
C ALA A 102 -2.25 -13.16 -1.48
N SER A 103 -2.56 -14.20 -2.25
CA SER A 103 -3.88 -14.47 -2.85
C SER A 103 -4.45 -15.77 -2.29
#